data_AF-A0A1V5TLI2-F1
#
_entry.id   AF-A0A1V5TLI2-F1
#
_cell.length_a   1.000
_cell.length_b   1.000
_cell.length_c   1.000
_cell.angle_alpha   90.00
_cell.angle_beta   90.00
_cell.angle_gamma   90.00
#
_symmetry.space_group_name_H-M   'P 1'
#
loop_
_entity.id
_entity.type
_entity.pdbx_description
1 polymer ?
#
loop_
_entity_poly.entity_id
_entity_poly.type
_entity_poly.pdbx_seq_one_letter_code
_entity_poly.pdbx_strand_id
1 'polypeptide(L)'
;MFCWNCGKENPNESNYCINCGSDLHSNIERKDEESSRNTTYEVLILVGWFLSANQIIFFLTQPESVRGLSIIVELGTFIMSIVLINTKNKTSKTNGWIILCIWIFIELIGLMAGFMIGFMDALMQ
;
A
#
# COMPACT_ATOMS: atom_id res chain seq x y z
N MET A 1 8.10 -31.26 22.99
CA MET A 1 8.55 -29.89 22.60
C MET A 1 9.25 -29.19 23.75
N PHE A 2 10.18 -28.27 23.48
CA PHE A 2 10.85 -27.49 24.52
C PHE A 2 10.13 -26.15 24.78
N CYS A 3 9.97 -25.80 26.05
CA CYS A 3 9.41 -24.52 26.46
C CYS A 3 10.39 -23.37 26.17
N TRP A 4 9.94 -22.32 25.47
CA TRP A 4 10.78 -21.17 25.16
C TRP A 4 11.08 -20.26 26.36
N ASN A 5 10.26 -20.34 27.41
CA ASN A 5 10.42 -19.52 28.61
C ASN A 5 11.41 -20.13 29.62
N CYS A 6 11.41 -21.46 29.78
CA CYS A 6 12.23 -22.12 30.80
C CYS A 6 13.10 -23.27 30.30
N GLY A 7 13.02 -23.64 29.02
CA GLY A 7 13.82 -24.72 28.43
C GLY A 7 13.41 -26.13 28.82
N LYS A 8 12.35 -26.32 29.63
CA LYS A 8 11.87 -27.65 30.01
C LYS A 8 11.31 -28.40 28.81
N GLU A 9 11.61 -29.70 28.72
CA GLU A 9 10.96 -30.61 27.79
C GLU A 9 9.54 -30.95 28.26
N ASN A 10 8.57 -30.79 27.36
CA ASN A 10 7.16 -31.05 27.60
C ASN A 10 6.61 -32.04 26.55
N PRO A 11 5.55 -32.80 26.87
CA PRO A 11 4.83 -33.62 25.89
C PRO A 11 4.37 -32.78 24.69
N ASN A 12 4.29 -33.38 23.50
CA ASN A 12 3.89 -32.68 22.28
C ASN A 12 2.41 -32.25 22.27
N GLU A 13 1.58 -32.81 23.16
CA GLU A 13 0.15 -32.48 23.29
C GLU A 13 -0.13 -31.51 24.45
N SER A 14 0.90 -31.02 25.14
CA SER A 14 0.72 -30.13 26.29
C SER A 14 0.48 -28.69 25.84
N ASN A 15 -0.66 -28.10 26.22
CA ASN A 15 -0.96 -26.69 25.93
C ASN A 15 -0.09 -25.72 26.75
N TYR A 16 0.33 -26.13 27.95
CA TYR A 16 1.09 -25.31 28.88
C TYR A 16 2.36 -26.02 29.35
N CYS A 17 3.36 -25.24 29.71
CA CYS A 17 4.59 -25.79 30.27
C CYS A 17 4.35 -26.31 31.69
N ILE A 18 4.69 -27.58 31.93
CA ILE A 18 4.57 -28.24 33.24
C ILE A 18 5.44 -27.60 34.35
N ASN A 19 6.45 -26.80 33.97
CA ASN A 19 7.40 -26.21 34.90
C ASN A 19 7.11 -24.74 35.22
N CYS A 20 6.76 -23.93 34.23
CA CYS A 20 6.56 -22.49 34.43
C CYS A 20 5.17 -21.97 34.04
N GLY A 21 4.26 -22.85 33.58
CA GLY A 21 2.89 -22.50 33.21
C GLY A 21 2.76 -21.69 31.92
N SER A 22 3.85 -21.38 31.21
CA SER A 22 3.77 -20.62 29.96
C SER A 22 3.10 -21.43 28.84
N ASP A 23 2.28 -20.76 28.04
CA ASP A 23 1.61 -21.32 26.87
C ASP A 23 2.64 -21.77 25.80
N LEU A 24 2.51 -23.02 25.39
CA LEU A 24 3.40 -23.70 24.46
C LEU A 24 2.98 -23.52 22.98
N HIS A 25 1.76 -23.09 22.70
CA HIS A 25 1.21 -22.92 21.34
C HIS A 25 1.14 -21.45 20.88
N SER A 26 1.33 -20.49 21.78
CA SER A 26 1.27 -19.04 21.50
C SER A 26 2.17 -18.49 20.35
N ASN A 27 3.19 -19.23 19.89
CA ASN A 27 3.96 -18.85 18.68
C ASN A 27 3.43 -19.42 17.37
N ILE A 28 2.58 -20.44 17.42
CA ILE A 28 2.09 -21.12 16.21
C ILE A 28 1.00 -20.27 15.55
N GLU A 29 0.11 -19.65 16.34
CA GLU A 29 -0.95 -18.77 15.83
C GLU A 29 -0.43 -17.43 15.25
N ARG A 30 0.79 -16.99 15.62
CA ARG A 30 1.36 -15.74 15.09
C ARG A 30 1.77 -15.79 13.63
N LYS A 31 1.92 -16.97 13.02
CA LYS A 31 2.28 -17.08 11.60
C LYS A 31 1.09 -16.78 10.66
N ASP A 32 -0.14 -16.97 11.13
CA ASP A 32 -1.32 -16.82 10.29
C ASP A 32 -1.75 -15.34 10.14
N GLU A 33 -1.47 -14.51 11.15
CA GLU A 33 -1.70 -13.05 11.10
C GLU A 33 -0.74 -12.30 10.15
N GLU A 34 0.41 -12.88 9.82
CA GLU A 34 1.35 -12.30 8.85
C GLU A 34 0.91 -12.60 7.41
N SER A 35 0.22 -13.71 7.18
CA SER A 35 -0.35 -14.08 5.87
C SER A 35 -1.55 -13.19 5.48
N SER A 36 -2.44 -12.84 6.42
CA SER A 36 -3.56 -11.92 6.15
C SER A 36 -3.11 -10.47 5.88
N ARG A 37 -1.96 -10.06 6.45
CA ARG A 37 -1.31 -8.77 6.15
C ARG A 37 -0.88 -8.65 4.69
N ASN A 38 -0.73 -9.78 4.00
CA ASN A 38 -0.25 -9.81 2.64
C ASN A 38 -1.28 -9.33 1.62
N THR A 39 -2.54 -9.65 1.87
CA THR A 39 -3.64 -9.30 0.99
C THR A 39 -3.85 -7.79 0.86
N THR A 40 -3.58 -7.01 1.91
CA THR A 40 -3.78 -5.54 1.86
C THR A 40 -2.79 -4.86 0.92
N TYR A 41 -1.50 -5.23 0.96
CA TYR A 41 -0.53 -4.59 0.07
C TYR A 41 -0.69 -5.05 -1.38
N GLU A 42 -1.11 -6.30 -1.62
CA GLU A 42 -1.34 -6.76 -2.99
C GLU A 42 -2.48 -6.01 -3.66
N VAL A 43 -3.57 -5.75 -2.93
CA VAL A 43 -4.68 -4.91 -3.43
C VAL A 43 -4.20 -3.48 -3.69
N LEU A 44 -3.41 -2.89 -2.80
CA LEU A 44 -2.89 -1.52 -3.01
C LEU A 44 -1.97 -1.43 -4.22
N ILE A 45 -1.12 -2.43 -4.43
CA ILE A 45 -0.26 -2.51 -5.62
C ILE A 45 -1.13 -2.62 -6.87
N LEU A 46 -2.10 -3.55 -6.91
CA LEU A 46 -2.98 -3.71 -8.08
C LEU A 46 -3.78 -2.43 -8.40
N VAL A 47 -4.29 -1.74 -7.38
CA VAL A 47 -4.97 -0.44 -7.55
C VAL A 47 -4.01 0.61 -8.11
N GLY A 48 -2.77 0.66 -7.62
CA GLY A 48 -1.73 1.54 -8.14
C GLY A 48 -1.43 1.28 -9.62
N TRP A 49 -1.29 0.01 -10.02
CA TRP A 49 -1.07 -0.39 -11.42
C TRP A 49 -2.26 -0.05 -12.32
N PHE A 50 -3.49 -0.22 -11.82
CA PHE A 50 -4.69 0.13 -12.57
C PHE A 50 -4.78 1.63 -12.80
N LEU A 51 -4.51 2.45 -11.77
CA LEU A 51 -4.56 3.90 -11.88
C LEU A 51 -3.44 4.46 -12.77
N SER A 52 -2.23 3.91 -12.69
CA SER A 52 -1.13 4.29 -13.59
C SER A 52 -1.39 3.88 -15.04
N ALA A 53 -2.03 2.73 -15.29
CA ALA A 53 -2.44 2.34 -16.64
C ALA A 53 -3.49 3.31 -17.22
N ASN A 54 -4.45 3.78 -16.41
CA ASN A 54 -5.42 4.78 -16.84
C ASN A 54 -4.78 6.16 -17.09
N GLN A 55 -3.76 6.54 -16.30
CA GLN A 55 -2.96 7.75 -16.51
C GLN A 55 -2.25 7.74 -17.88
N ILE A 56 -1.67 6.60 -18.30
CA ILE A 56 -1.02 6.48 -19.61
C ILE A 56 -2.02 6.72 -20.75
N ILE A 57 -3.24 6.17 -20.65
CA ILE A 57 -4.28 6.40 -21.66
C ILE A 57 -4.62 7.89 -21.70
N PHE A 58 -4.79 8.53 -20.54
CA PHE A 58 -5.05 9.95 -20.44
C PHE A 58 -3.93 10.79 -21.08
N PHE A 59 -2.65 10.51 -20.76
CA PHE A 59 -1.48 11.16 -21.35
C PHE A 59 -1.48 11.12 -22.89
N LEU A 60 -1.83 9.98 -23.47
CA LEU A 60 -1.88 9.81 -24.93
C LEU A 60 -3.02 10.63 -25.58
N THR A 61 -4.10 10.87 -24.85
CA THR A 61 -5.25 11.66 -25.34
C THR A 61 -5.12 13.17 -25.13
N GLN A 62 -4.12 13.61 -24.35
CA GLN A 62 -3.95 15.02 -23.99
C GLN A 62 -3.25 15.84 -25.11
N PRO A 63 -3.67 17.10 -25.32
CA PRO A 63 -3.01 18.00 -26.26
C PRO A 63 -1.57 18.31 -25.84
N GLU A 64 -0.71 18.63 -26.81
CA GLU A 64 0.73 18.87 -26.62
C GLU A 64 1.03 19.93 -25.53
N SER A 65 0.14 20.91 -25.36
CA SER A 65 0.28 22.01 -24.39
C SER A 65 0.28 21.57 -22.92
N VAL A 66 -0.31 20.42 -22.60
CA VAL A 66 -0.55 19.95 -21.22
C VAL A 66 0.20 18.67 -20.88
N ARG A 67 0.80 18.00 -21.88
CA ARG A 67 1.61 16.77 -21.67
C ARG A 67 2.75 16.97 -20.66
N GLY A 68 3.37 18.14 -20.61
CA GLY A 68 4.44 18.43 -19.65
C GLY A 68 3.99 18.35 -18.18
N LEU A 69 2.75 18.73 -17.88
CA LEU A 69 2.20 18.68 -16.53
C LEU A 69 1.92 17.23 -16.10
N SER A 70 1.47 16.39 -17.03
CA SER A 70 1.16 14.98 -16.79
C SER A 70 2.39 14.16 -16.37
N ILE A 71 3.56 14.43 -16.97
CA ILE A 71 4.82 13.74 -16.64
C ILE A 71 5.22 13.97 -15.18
N ILE A 72 4.99 15.18 -14.65
CA ILE A 72 5.32 15.52 -13.26
C ILE A 72 4.41 14.75 -12.29
N VAL A 73 3.12 14.63 -12.62
CA VAL A 73 2.15 13.86 -11.83
C VAL A 73 2.53 12.37 -11.83
N GLU A 74 2.87 11.81 -13.00
CA GLU A 74 3.31 10.41 -13.14
C GLU A 74 4.56 10.10 -12.31
N LEU A 75 5.60 10.94 -12.39
CA LEU A 75 6.80 10.80 -11.57
C LEU A 75 6.48 10.85 -10.06
N GLY A 76 5.56 11.72 -9.66
CA GLY A 76 5.07 11.79 -8.29
C GLY A 76 4.41 10.49 -7.83
N THR A 77 3.54 9.91 -8.66
CA THR A 77 2.87 8.62 -8.35
C THR A 77 3.86 7.47 -8.22
N PHE A 78 4.86 7.44 -9.09
CA PHE A 78 5.88 6.40 -9.11
C PHE A 78 6.76 6.46 -7.85
N ILE A 79 7.21 7.66 -7.49
CA ILE A 79 8.02 7.88 -6.27
C ILE A 79 7.21 7.50 -5.02
N MET A 80 5.93 7.87 -4.94
CA MET A 80 5.08 7.53 -3.79
C MET A 80 4.80 6.04 -3.69
N SER A 81 4.63 5.34 -4.81
CA SER A 81 4.52 3.88 -4.85
C SER A 81 5.77 3.21 -4.30
N ILE A 82 6.96 3.71 -4.66
CA ILE A 82 8.25 3.24 -4.12
C ILE A 82 8.32 3.50 -2.61
N VAL A 83 7.91 4.68 -2.14
CA VAL A 83 7.90 5.01 -0.70
C VAL A 83 6.96 4.07 0.06
N LEU A 84 5.75 3.81 -0.44
CA LEU A 84 4.79 2.89 0.17
C LEU A 84 5.34 1.46 0.26
N ILE A 85 5.99 0.97 -0.80
CA ILE A 85 6.62 -0.36 -0.83
C ILE A 85 7.77 -0.46 0.18
N ASN A 86 8.59 0.59 0.30
CA ASN A 86 9.74 0.62 1.21
C ASN A 86 9.36 0.94 2.66
N THR A 87 8.15 1.46 2.93
CA THR A 87 7.65 1.76 4.28
C THR A 87 7.23 0.50 5.07
N LYS A 88 7.65 -0.70 4.66
CA LYS A 88 7.44 -1.97 5.39
C LYS A 88 8.00 -2.01 6.83
N ASN A 89 8.51 -0.91 7.37
CA ASN A 89 9.12 -0.86 8.68
C ASN A 89 8.16 -0.35 9.78
N LYS A 90 7.40 -1.30 10.36
CA LYS A 90 6.80 -1.32 11.72
C LYS A 90 5.94 -0.14 12.23
N THR A 91 5.83 0.99 11.54
CA THR A 91 5.07 2.15 12.01
C THR A 91 3.62 2.07 11.51
N SER A 92 2.75 1.59 12.40
CA SER A 92 1.28 1.66 12.44
C SER A 92 0.51 1.82 11.11
N LYS A 93 -0.44 0.89 10.90
CA LYS A 93 -1.43 0.83 9.80
C LYS A 93 -2.04 2.18 9.35
N THR A 94 -2.09 3.18 10.22
CA THR A 94 -2.66 4.51 9.95
C THR A 94 -1.87 5.31 8.90
N ASN A 95 -0.54 5.14 8.82
CA ASN A 95 0.30 5.99 7.96
C ASN A 95 0.13 5.65 6.47
N GLY A 96 -0.07 4.38 6.13
CA GLY A 96 -0.25 3.95 4.74
C GLY A 96 -1.56 4.46 4.12
N TRP A 97 -2.65 4.43 4.87
CA TRP A 97 -3.95 4.94 4.40
C TRP A 97 -3.96 6.47 4.24
N ILE A 98 -3.30 7.21 5.13
CA ILE A 98 -3.18 8.67 5.00
C ILE A 98 -2.40 9.02 3.73
N ILE A 99 -1.29 8.33 3.46
CA ILE A 99 -0.50 8.55 2.25
C ILE A 99 -1.33 8.22 0.99
N LEU A 100 -2.09 7.12 1.01
CA LEU A 100 -3.00 6.76 -0.08
C LEU A 100 -4.07 7.84 -0.32
N CYS A 101 -4.70 8.34 0.74
CA CYS A 101 -5.74 9.38 0.64
C CYS A 101 -5.18 10.69 0.09
N ILE A 102 -4.00 11.11 0.57
CA ILE A 102 -3.31 12.31 0.04
C ILE A 102 -3.00 12.12 -1.44
N TRP A 103 -2.56 10.94 -1.85
CA TRP A 103 -2.27 10.65 -3.24
C TRP A 103 -3.52 10.73 -4.13
N ILE A 104 -4.61 10.06 -3.75
CA ILE A 104 -5.89 10.14 -4.48
C ILE A 104 -6.37 11.60 -4.59
N PHE A 105 -6.17 12.40 -3.55
CA PHE A 105 -6.55 13.81 -3.55
C PHE A 105 -5.73 14.66 -4.54
N ILE A 106 -4.41 14.45 -4.60
CA ILE A 106 -3.53 15.13 -5.56
C ILE A 106 -3.88 14.74 -7.00
N GLU A 107 -4.16 13.46 -7.25
CA GLU A 107 -4.62 12.95 -8.55
C GLU A 107 -5.93 13.62 -9.01
N LEU A 108 -6.91 13.74 -8.11
CA LEU A 108 -8.17 14.42 -8.38
C LEU A 108 -7.98 15.89 -8.75
N ILE A 109 -7.06 16.59 -8.07
CA ILE A 109 -6.75 17.99 -8.40
C ILE A 109 -6.14 18.08 -9.79
N GLY A 110 -5.19 17.21 -10.13
CA GLY A 110 -4.56 17.16 -11.44
C GLY A 110 -5.57 16.92 -12.57
N LEU A 111 -6.49 15.97 -12.36
CA LEU A 111 -7.55 15.66 -13.32
C LEU A 111 -8.51 16.84 -13.52
N MET A 112 -8.93 17.50 -12.43
CA MET A 112 -9.79 18.68 -12.49
C MET A 112 -9.11 19.85 -13.22
N ALA A 113 -7.82 20.08 -12.96
CA ALA A 113 -7.06 21.13 -13.64
C ALA A 113 -6.91 20.84 -15.14
N GLY A 114 -6.56 19.60 -15.51
CA GLY A 114 -6.46 19.19 -16.91
C GLY A 114 -7.79 19.33 -17.66
N PHE A 115 -8.89 18.93 -17.03
CA PHE A 115 -10.24 19.09 -17.60
C PHE A 115 -10.60 20.56 -17.82
N MET A 116 -10.33 21.44 -16.85
CA MET A 116 -10.60 22.87 -16.96
C MET A 116 -9.80 23.54 -18.08
N ILE A 117 -8.52 23.17 -18.25
CA ILE A 117 -7.68 23.71 -19.33
C ILE A 117 -8.22 23.25 -20.70
N GLY A 118 -8.49 21.95 -20.87
CA GLY A 118 -9.06 21.43 -22.11
C GLY A 118 -10.42 22.04 -22.46
N PHE A 119 -11.26 22.31 -21.45
CA PHE A 119 -12.54 22.99 -21.63
C PHE A 119 -12.37 24.46 -22.04
N MET A 120 -11.41 25.19 -21.45
CA MET A 120 -11.10 26.56 -21.84
C MET A 120 -10.58 26.64 -23.29
N ASP A 121 -9.71 25.72 -23.70
CA ASP A 121 -9.22 25.65 -25.08
C ASP A 121 -10.36 25.38 -26.07
N ALA A 122 -11.31 24.51 -25.72
CA ALA A 122 -12.48 24.23 -26.56
C ALA A 122 -13.46 25.40 -26.69
N LEU A 123 -13.54 26.30 -25.69
CA LEU A 123 -14.37 27.50 -25.76
C LEU A 123 -13.73 28.64 -26.57
N MET A 124 -12.42 28.60 -26.78
CA MET A 124 -11.69 29.64 -27.51
C MET A 124 -11.55 29.34 -29.03
N GLN A 125 -12.03 28.18 -29.50
CA GLN A 125 -12.10 27.80 -30.92
C GLN A 125 -13.48 28.06 -31.50
#